data_AF-A0A845BQD7-F1
#
_entry.id   AF-A0A845BQD7-F1
#
_cell.length_a   1.000
_cell.length_b   1.000
_cell.length_c   1.000
_cell.angle_alpha   90.00
_cell.angle_beta   90.00
_cell.angle_gamma   90.00
#
_symmetry.space_group_name_H-M   'P 1'
#
loop_
_entity.id
_entity.type
_entity.pdbx_description
1 polymer ?
#
loop_
_entity_poly.entity_id
_entity_poly.type
_entity_poly.pdbx_seq_one_letter_code
_entity_poly.pdbx_strand_id
1 'polypeptide(L)'
;MRFDDLGELAGRAVNLTARSWAMARLLGSARTVSNRNRAPDADRGDEGNDAADLHGALGELLLLSEALRRDGADVAMYMRQHMFSPEGGAGVFGPDLQVVEGGRLLGLDVKTFDCQPNKRYFAVNSRKHAKLKGCCEAYLGLVVPAFGRRGVLSGLIPYEQVSTWRHFSLRQGGSPSYNLIFTEFTHLYMRDAFDLGALRANCYSPAEVEAAMAEDGPDSARALLVELLPNVEPFLLGHTM
;
A
#
# COMPACT_ATOMS: atom_id res chain seq x y z
N MET A 1 -19.17 -7.11 -3.53
CA MET A 1 -18.02 -7.67 -2.80
C MET A 1 -18.36 -7.76 -1.32
N ARG A 2 -18.08 -8.90 -0.68
CA ARG A 2 -18.25 -9.11 0.76
C ARG A 2 -16.93 -8.99 1.52
N PHE A 3 -16.98 -8.73 2.82
CA PHE A 3 -15.76 -8.64 3.64
C PHE A 3 -15.10 -10.01 3.79
N ASP A 4 -15.89 -11.07 3.95
CA ASP A 4 -15.38 -12.45 4.01
C ASP A 4 -14.61 -12.86 2.73
N ASP A 5 -14.97 -12.30 1.58
CA ASP A 5 -14.29 -12.54 0.30
C ASP A 5 -12.83 -12.06 0.32
N LEU A 6 -12.49 -11.10 1.20
CA LEU A 6 -11.12 -10.61 1.40
C LEU A 6 -10.24 -11.68 2.05
N GLY A 7 -10.83 -12.61 2.81
CA GLY A 7 -10.13 -13.76 3.37
C GLY A 7 -9.59 -14.73 2.30
N GLU A 8 -10.08 -14.65 1.07
CA GLU A 8 -9.53 -15.37 -0.07
C GLU A 8 -8.25 -14.74 -0.62
N LEU A 9 -8.01 -13.45 -0.35
CA LEU A 9 -6.75 -12.78 -0.72
C LEU A 9 -5.58 -13.29 0.14
N ALA A 10 -5.88 -13.79 1.33
CA ALA A 10 -4.90 -14.19 2.31
C ALA A 10 -4.02 -15.36 1.88
N GLY A 11 -2.70 -15.19 2.03
CA GLY A 11 -1.70 -16.20 1.68
C GLY A 11 -1.35 -16.25 0.19
N ARG A 12 -2.08 -15.53 -0.68
CA ARG A 12 -1.86 -15.61 -2.12
C ARG A 12 -0.55 -14.94 -2.52
N ALA A 13 0.18 -15.63 -3.41
CA ALA A 13 1.20 -14.97 -4.21
C ALA A 13 0.54 -14.05 -5.24
N VAL A 14 1.08 -12.85 -5.39
CA VAL A 14 0.65 -11.87 -6.41
C VAL A 14 1.77 -11.70 -7.43
N ASN A 15 1.42 -11.70 -8.72
CA ASN A 15 2.36 -11.41 -9.80
C ASN A 15 2.27 -9.92 -10.11
N LEU A 16 3.43 -9.26 -10.20
CA LEU A 16 3.54 -7.83 -10.38
C LEU A 16 4.26 -7.54 -11.69
N THR A 17 3.74 -6.55 -12.42
CA THR A 17 4.31 -6.11 -13.69
C THR A 17 5.16 -4.86 -13.48
N ALA A 18 6.07 -4.57 -14.41
CA ALA A 18 6.76 -3.27 -14.44
C ALA A 18 5.75 -2.11 -14.47
N ARG A 19 4.64 -2.29 -15.19
CA ARG A 19 3.52 -1.34 -15.25
C ARG A 19 2.85 -1.11 -13.90
N SER A 20 2.62 -2.15 -13.10
CA SER A 20 2.06 -2.01 -11.74
C SER A 20 2.97 -1.15 -10.86
N TRP A 21 4.29 -1.35 -10.97
CA TRP A 21 5.28 -0.52 -10.27
C TRP A 21 5.36 0.90 -10.81
N ALA A 22 5.23 1.08 -12.13
CA ALA A 22 5.15 2.39 -12.76
C ALA A 22 3.94 3.19 -12.25
N MET A 23 2.76 2.56 -12.19
CA MET A 23 1.55 3.18 -11.62
C MET A 23 1.75 3.53 -10.14
N ALA A 24 2.34 2.62 -9.35
CA ALA A 24 2.63 2.89 -7.95
C ALA A 24 3.63 4.04 -7.76
N ARG A 25 4.65 4.14 -8.62
CA ARG A 25 5.63 5.23 -8.59
C ARG A 25 5.00 6.57 -8.99
N LEU A 26 4.17 6.59 -10.04
CA LEU A 26 3.41 7.79 -10.44
C LEU A 26 2.48 8.27 -9.31
N LEU A 27 1.71 7.36 -8.70
CA LEU A 27 0.82 7.70 -7.59
C LEU A 27 1.60 8.15 -6.34
N GLY A 28 2.69 7.45 -6.00
CA GLY A 28 3.56 7.80 -4.89
C GLY A 28 4.15 9.20 -5.06
N SER A 29 4.71 9.51 -6.23
CA SER A 29 5.23 10.84 -6.54
C SER A 29 4.14 11.92 -6.48
N ALA A 30 2.94 11.66 -7.00
CA ALA A 30 1.83 12.60 -6.91
C ALA A 30 1.46 12.90 -5.46
N ARG A 31 1.45 11.88 -4.59
CA ARG A 31 1.25 12.04 -3.13
C ARG A 31 2.36 12.87 -2.49
N THR A 32 3.63 12.62 -2.84
CA THR A 32 4.76 13.42 -2.36
C THR A 32 4.57 14.89 -2.72
N VAL A 33 4.25 15.20 -3.98
CA VAL A 33 4.00 16.58 -4.45
C VAL A 33 2.84 17.22 -3.69
N SER A 34 1.70 16.52 -3.59
CA SER A 34 0.53 17.04 -2.88
C SER A 34 0.81 17.31 -1.39
N ASN A 35 1.55 16.43 -0.72
CA ASN A 35 1.92 16.59 0.69
C ASN A 35 2.96 17.71 0.91
N ARG A 36 3.93 17.89 -0.02
CA ARG A 36 4.93 18.96 0.04
C ARG A 36 4.33 20.36 -0.07
N ASN A 37 3.20 20.52 -0.77
CA ASN A 37 2.48 21.79 -0.85
C ASN A 37 1.96 22.30 0.52
N ARG A 38 2.00 21.46 1.57
CA ARG A 38 1.46 21.77 2.91
C ARG A 38 2.52 21.97 4.00
N ALA A 39 3.61 21.20 4.01
CA ALA A 39 4.65 21.30 5.04
C ALA A 39 6.01 20.84 4.50
N PRO A 40 7.05 21.68 4.50
CA PRO A 40 8.37 21.32 3.98
C PRO A 40 9.14 20.34 4.88
N ASP A 41 8.68 20.09 6.11
CA ASP A 41 9.37 19.21 7.07
C ASP A 41 8.98 17.74 6.87
N ALA A 42 9.80 17.04 6.09
CA ALA A 42 9.68 15.61 5.82
C ALA A 42 10.15 14.76 7.02
N ASP A 43 9.23 13.97 7.62
CA ASP A 43 9.49 13.06 8.76
C ASP A 43 10.61 12.00 8.51
N ARG A 44 10.98 11.73 7.26
CA ARG A 44 11.92 10.64 6.88
C ARG A 44 13.01 11.06 5.87
N GLY A 45 13.07 12.34 5.50
CA GLY A 45 13.81 12.81 4.30
C GLY A 45 13.10 12.42 2.99
N ASP A 46 13.47 13.07 1.88
CA ASP A 46 12.79 12.90 0.60
C ASP A 46 12.79 11.45 0.08
N GLU A 47 13.96 10.81 0.05
CA GLU A 47 14.10 9.42 -0.43
C GLU A 47 13.34 8.39 0.43
N GLY A 48 13.26 8.63 1.75
CA GLY A 48 12.59 7.74 2.69
C GLY A 48 11.06 7.82 2.62
N ASN A 49 10.54 8.96 2.18
CA ASN A 49 9.11 9.14 1.91
C ASN A 49 8.73 8.54 0.57
N ASP A 50 9.52 8.76 -0.48
CA ASP A 50 9.26 8.21 -1.81
C ASP A 50 9.19 6.68 -1.80
N ALA A 51 10.11 6.01 -1.09
CA ALA A 51 10.06 4.55 -0.93
C ALA A 51 8.82 4.08 -0.16
N ALA A 52 8.40 4.82 0.87
CA ALA A 52 7.21 4.47 1.65
C ALA A 52 5.92 4.67 0.84
N ASP A 53 5.83 5.78 0.10
CA ASP A 53 4.69 6.11 -0.75
C ASP A 53 4.60 5.17 -1.95
N LEU A 54 5.73 4.77 -2.56
CA LEU A 54 5.78 3.74 -3.59
C LEU A 54 5.14 2.42 -3.12
N HIS A 55 5.59 1.90 -1.98
CA HIS A 55 5.09 0.63 -1.45
C HIS A 55 3.65 0.75 -0.95
N GLY A 56 3.27 1.89 -0.34
CA GLY A 56 1.89 2.16 0.06
C GLY A 56 0.94 2.19 -1.14
N ALA A 57 1.30 2.96 -2.18
CA ALA A 57 0.54 3.07 -3.42
C ALA A 57 0.38 1.71 -4.11
N LEU A 58 1.42 0.88 -4.16
CA LEU A 58 1.32 -0.48 -4.71
C LEU A 58 0.29 -1.33 -3.96
N GLY A 59 0.33 -1.31 -2.63
CA GLY A 59 -0.61 -2.08 -1.80
C GLY A 59 -2.07 -1.68 -2.07
N GLU A 60 -2.33 -0.37 -2.17
CA GLU A 60 -3.69 0.15 -2.42
C GLU A 60 -4.15 -0.12 -3.85
N LEU A 61 -3.28 0.02 -4.86
CA LEU A 61 -3.58 -0.32 -6.25
C LEU A 61 -3.94 -1.81 -6.42
N LEU A 62 -3.24 -2.70 -5.68
CA LEU A 62 -3.57 -4.13 -5.66
C LEU A 62 -4.96 -4.39 -5.08
N LEU A 63 -5.32 -3.74 -3.97
CA LEU A 63 -6.65 -3.84 -3.39
C LEU A 63 -7.73 -3.29 -4.34
N LEU A 64 -7.48 -2.17 -5.02
CA LEU A 64 -8.41 -1.57 -5.97
C LEU A 64 -8.66 -2.51 -7.15
N SER A 65 -7.59 -3.12 -7.69
CA SER A 65 -7.70 -4.11 -8.77
C SER A 65 -8.56 -5.31 -8.34
N GLU A 66 -8.37 -5.83 -7.13
CA GLU A 66 -9.19 -6.93 -6.61
C GLU A 66 -10.65 -6.50 -6.36
N ALA A 67 -10.90 -5.27 -5.90
CA ALA A 67 -12.25 -4.73 -5.74
C ALA A 67 -12.99 -4.64 -7.09
N LEU A 68 -12.31 -4.13 -8.13
CA LEU A 68 -12.86 -4.05 -9.48
C LEU A 68 -13.12 -5.42 -10.09
N ARG A 69 -12.22 -6.40 -9.90
CA ARG A 69 -12.38 -7.77 -10.39
C ARG A 69 -13.57 -8.51 -9.77
N ARG A 70 -14.01 -8.07 -8.59
CA ARG A 70 -15.12 -8.67 -7.82
C ARG A 70 -16.43 -7.86 -7.92
N ASP A 71 -16.56 -7.02 -8.95
CA ASP A 71 -17.70 -6.15 -9.19
C ASP A 71 -18.05 -5.25 -7.97
N GLY A 72 -17.02 -4.87 -7.19
CA GLY A 72 -17.14 -4.03 -6.01
C GLY A 72 -17.18 -2.55 -6.35
N ALA A 73 -18.16 -2.10 -7.14
CA ALA A 73 -18.21 -0.70 -7.63
C ALA A 73 -18.19 0.34 -6.49
N ASP A 74 -18.99 0.15 -5.44
CA ASP A 74 -19.03 1.05 -4.29
C ASP A 74 -17.71 1.05 -3.50
N VAL A 75 -17.10 -0.13 -3.37
CA VAL A 75 -15.80 -0.32 -2.73
C VAL A 75 -14.73 0.43 -3.50
N ALA A 76 -14.68 0.25 -4.82
CA ALA A 76 -13.74 0.94 -5.71
C ALA A 76 -13.96 2.46 -5.69
N MET A 77 -15.22 2.93 -5.63
CA MET A 77 -15.51 4.36 -5.50
C MET A 77 -14.97 4.94 -4.19
N TYR A 78 -15.18 4.25 -3.07
CA TYR A 78 -14.60 4.64 -1.78
C TYR A 78 -13.08 4.74 -1.87
N MET A 79 -12.43 3.68 -2.38
CA MET A 79 -10.97 3.66 -2.52
C MET A 79 -10.46 4.82 -3.36
N ARG A 80 -11.07 5.10 -4.52
CA ARG A 80 -10.66 6.21 -5.40
C ARG A 80 -10.69 7.57 -4.71
N GLN A 81 -11.66 7.79 -3.81
CA GLN A 81 -11.77 9.03 -3.03
C GLN A 81 -10.69 9.15 -1.93
N HIS A 82 -10.09 8.03 -1.51
CA HIS A 82 -9.16 7.98 -0.39
C HIS A 82 -7.70 7.73 -0.81
N MET A 83 -7.47 7.21 -2.02
CA MET A 83 -6.13 6.94 -2.55
C MET A 83 -5.36 8.21 -2.95
N PHE A 84 -6.03 9.30 -3.30
CA PHE A 84 -5.36 10.55 -3.64
C PHE A 84 -6.22 11.77 -3.33
N SER A 85 -5.64 12.75 -2.65
CA SER A 85 -6.25 14.05 -2.36
C SER A 85 -5.33 15.15 -2.89
N PRO A 86 -5.79 16.01 -3.81
CA PRO A 86 -5.02 17.17 -4.30
C PRO A 86 -4.55 18.10 -3.18
N GLU A 87 -5.34 18.22 -2.10
CA GLU A 87 -5.10 19.09 -0.95
C GLU A 87 -4.19 18.44 0.13
N GLY A 88 -3.70 17.23 -0.13
CA GLY A 88 -2.89 16.43 0.78
C GLY A 88 -3.73 15.44 1.61
N GLY A 89 -3.06 14.40 2.11
CA GLY A 89 -3.72 13.26 2.77
C GLY A 89 -4.20 13.50 4.20
N ALA A 90 -3.92 14.67 4.80
CA ALA A 90 -4.17 14.91 6.22
C ALA A 90 -5.67 14.98 6.60
N GLY A 91 -6.55 15.29 5.64
CA GLY A 91 -8.01 15.29 5.81
C GLY A 91 -8.69 13.99 5.39
N VAL A 92 -7.95 13.07 4.76
CA VAL A 92 -8.46 11.76 4.34
C VAL A 92 -8.25 10.79 5.48
N PHE A 93 -9.36 10.31 6.05
CA PHE A 93 -9.35 9.39 7.17
C PHE A 93 -10.19 8.16 6.85
N GLY A 94 -9.65 6.99 7.14
CA GLY A 94 -10.35 5.74 6.96
C GLY A 94 -9.40 4.61 6.60
N PRO A 95 -9.91 3.37 6.60
CA PRO A 95 -9.21 2.22 6.05
C PRO A 95 -8.93 2.43 4.56
N ASP A 96 -7.98 1.67 4.00
CA ASP A 96 -7.67 1.76 2.57
C ASP A 96 -8.82 1.17 1.70
N LEU A 97 -9.65 0.29 2.27
CA LEU A 97 -10.85 -0.31 1.66
C LEU A 97 -11.99 -0.39 2.67
N GLN A 98 -13.24 -0.16 2.23
CA GLN A 98 -14.44 -0.29 3.06
C GLN A 98 -15.57 -1.06 2.36
N VAL A 99 -16.24 -1.94 3.10
CA VAL A 99 -17.43 -2.68 2.66
C VAL A 99 -18.60 -2.39 3.61
N VAL A 100 -19.80 -2.24 3.07
CA VAL A 100 -21.04 -2.13 3.85
C VAL A 100 -21.72 -3.51 3.89
N GLU A 101 -21.81 -4.12 5.07
CA GLU A 101 -22.46 -5.41 5.26
C GLU A 101 -23.41 -5.40 6.46
N GLY A 102 -24.67 -5.77 6.25
CA GLY A 102 -25.66 -5.82 7.35
C GLY A 102 -25.82 -4.48 8.09
N GLY A 103 -25.63 -3.35 7.40
CA GLY A 103 -25.66 -2.01 7.99
C GLY A 103 -24.41 -1.61 8.77
N ARG A 104 -23.36 -2.45 8.78
CA ARG A 104 -22.07 -2.15 9.40
C ARG A 104 -21.03 -1.78 8.34
N LEU A 105 -20.14 -0.87 8.70
CA LEU A 105 -18.97 -0.52 7.91
C LEU A 105 -17.80 -1.40 8.35
N LEU A 106 -17.29 -2.23 7.44
CA LEU A 106 -16.16 -3.12 7.68
C LEU A 106 -14.96 -2.65 6.84
N GLY A 107 -13.87 -2.31 7.52
CA GLY A 107 -12.69 -1.73 6.87
C GLY A 107 -11.49 -2.67 6.83
N LEU A 108 -10.67 -2.52 5.80
CA LEU A 108 -9.39 -3.19 5.62
C LEU A 108 -8.29 -2.17 5.31
N ASP A 109 -7.17 -2.26 6.01
CA ASP A 109 -5.99 -1.40 5.76
C ASP A 109 -4.80 -2.25 5.28
N VAL A 110 -4.16 -1.87 4.18
CA VAL A 110 -3.01 -2.59 3.65
C VAL A 110 -1.70 -2.07 4.23
N LYS A 111 -0.80 -2.98 4.54
CA LYS A 111 0.54 -2.67 5.08
C LYS A 111 1.59 -3.44 4.31
N THR A 112 2.60 -2.74 3.83
CA THR A 112 3.62 -3.31 2.95
C THR A 112 4.94 -3.48 3.70
N PHE A 113 5.63 -4.58 3.43
CA PHE A 113 6.97 -4.89 3.92
C PHE A 113 7.92 -5.04 2.74
N ASP A 114 8.83 -4.07 2.58
CA ASP A 114 9.72 -3.90 1.41
C ASP A 114 10.95 -4.83 1.38
N CYS A 115 11.01 -5.82 2.28
CA CYS A 115 12.03 -6.86 2.30
C CYS A 115 13.49 -6.37 2.41
N GLN A 116 13.73 -5.11 2.83
CA GLN A 116 15.10 -4.63 2.99
C GLN A 116 15.86 -5.46 4.05
N PRO A 117 17.14 -5.84 3.84
CA PRO A 117 17.87 -6.74 4.74
C PRO A 117 17.99 -6.25 6.20
N ASN A 118 17.97 -4.94 6.40
CA ASN A 118 18.05 -4.28 7.70
C ASN A 118 16.70 -4.20 8.43
N LYS A 119 15.57 -4.47 7.76
CA LYS A 119 14.25 -4.42 8.39
C LYS A 119 13.91 -5.72 9.11
N ARG A 120 13.69 -5.61 10.41
CA ARG A 120 13.42 -6.73 11.32
C ARG A 120 11.96 -6.82 11.76
N TYR A 121 11.19 -5.75 11.56
CA TYR A 121 9.86 -5.62 12.12
C TYR A 121 8.83 -5.32 11.04
N PHE A 122 7.70 -6.02 11.09
CA PHE A 122 6.48 -5.58 10.45
C PHE A 122 5.82 -4.56 11.37
N ALA A 123 5.59 -3.34 10.86
CA ALA A 123 5.24 -2.20 11.69
C ALA A 123 3.97 -1.51 11.21
N VAL A 124 3.07 -1.20 12.16
CA VAL A 124 1.89 -0.38 11.94
C VAL A 124 2.06 0.93 12.70
N ASN A 125 1.99 2.06 12.02
CA ASN A 125 2.09 3.37 12.65
C ASN A 125 0.99 3.55 13.70
N SER A 126 1.35 3.91 14.94
CA SER A 126 0.37 3.92 16.04
C SER A 126 -0.66 5.05 15.92
N ARG A 127 -0.29 6.18 15.32
CA ARG A 127 -1.24 7.27 15.02
C ARG A 127 -2.26 6.85 13.96
N LYS A 128 -1.85 6.18 12.88
CA LYS A 128 -2.79 5.63 11.87
C LYS A 128 -3.67 4.56 12.51
N HIS A 129 -3.08 3.63 13.27
CA HIS A 129 -3.83 2.58 13.98
C HIS A 129 -4.92 3.14 14.90
N ALA A 130 -4.61 4.16 15.72
CA ALA A 130 -5.58 4.79 16.61
C ALA A 130 -6.74 5.47 15.85
N LYS A 131 -6.44 6.12 14.71
CA LYS A 131 -7.44 6.77 13.84
C LYS A 131 -8.39 5.76 13.18
N LEU A 132 -7.95 4.52 13.02
CA LEU A 132 -8.72 3.44 12.39
C LEU A 132 -9.64 2.68 13.37
N LYS A 133 -9.65 3.07 14.66
CA LYS A 133 -10.46 2.40 15.68
C LYS A 133 -11.95 2.51 15.35
N GLY A 134 -12.63 1.35 15.30
CA GLY A 134 -14.08 1.27 15.04
C GLY A 134 -14.47 1.37 13.57
N CYS A 135 -13.51 1.51 12.64
CA CYS A 135 -13.75 1.51 11.21
C CYS A 135 -12.80 0.61 10.41
N CYS A 136 -11.89 -0.11 11.07
CA CYS A 136 -10.97 -1.06 10.47
C CYS A 136 -11.01 -2.36 11.27
N GLU A 137 -11.36 -3.46 10.59
CA GLU A 137 -11.50 -4.77 11.23
C GLU A 137 -10.24 -5.61 11.11
N ALA A 138 -9.48 -5.40 10.03
CA ALA A 138 -8.24 -6.10 9.82
C ALA A 138 -7.23 -5.31 8.99
N TYR A 139 -5.97 -5.73 9.10
CA TYR A 139 -4.90 -5.35 8.19
C TYR A 139 -4.61 -6.49 7.21
N LEU A 140 -4.23 -6.14 5.99
CA LEU A 140 -3.65 -7.07 5.02
C LEU A 140 -2.18 -6.72 4.83
N GLY A 141 -1.29 -7.67 5.13
CA GLY A 141 0.13 -7.54 4.87
C GLY A 141 0.47 -7.88 3.42
N LEU A 142 1.33 -7.09 2.79
CA LEU A 142 1.96 -7.43 1.51
C LEU A 142 3.48 -7.46 1.70
N VAL A 143 4.06 -8.64 1.56
CA VAL A 143 5.52 -8.84 1.57
C VAL A 143 6.02 -8.78 0.13
N VAL A 144 6.75 -7.73 -0.21
CA VAL A 144 7.21 -7.50 -1.58
C VAL A 144 8.46 -6.61 -1.57
N PRO A 145 9.58 -6.98 -2.21
CA PRO A 145 10.71 -6.06 -2.36
C PRO A 145 10.37 -4.93 -3.33
N ALA A 146 11.09 -3.82 -3.24
CA ALA A 146 10.98 -2.77 -4.25
C ALA A 146 11.20 -3.35 -5.65
N PHE A 147 10.26 -3.06 -6.56
CA PHE A 147 10.25 -3.57 -7.94
C PHE A 147 10.19 -5.10 -8.07
N GLY A 148 9.76 -5.81 -7.03
CA GLY A 148 9.58 -7.26 -7.07
C GLY A 148 8.60 -7.70 -8.17
N ARG A 149 8.94 -8.74 -8.93
CA ARG A 149 8.03 -9.36 -9.92
C ARG A 149 6.93 -10.18 -9.26
N ARG A 150 7.10 -10.52 -7.98
CA ARG A 150 6.15 -11.25 -7.17
C ARG A 150 6.11 -10.67 -5.75
N GLY A 151 4.94 -10.75 -5.12
CA GLY A 151 4.75 -10.49 -3.69
C GLY A 151 3.90 -11.57 -3.05
N VAL A 152 3.76 -11.54 -1.73
CA VAL A 152 2.93 -12.50 -0.99
C VAL A 152 2.05 -11.74 -0.01
N LEU A 153 0.76 -12.04 -0.02
CA LEU A 153 -0.21 -11.47 0.91
C LEU A 153 -0.27 -12.31 2.19
N SER A 154 -0.37 -11.64 3.34
CA SER A 154 -0.63 -12.31 4.62
C SER A 154 -2.09 -12.71 4.75
N GLY A 155 -2.37 -13.52 5.77
CA GLY A 155 -3.66 -13.59 6.45
C GLY A 155 -4.17 -12.22 6.86
N LEU A 156 -5.48 -12.11 7.06
CA LEU A 156 -6.07 -10.94 7.70
C LEU A 156 -5.58 -10.88 9.14
N ILE A 157 -5.01 -9.74 9.51
CA ILE A 157 -4.47 -9.47 10.84
C ILE A 157 -5.56 -8.68 11.59
N PRO A 158 -6.25 -9.26 12.57
CA PRO A 158 -7.31 -8.56 13.28
C PRO A 158 -6.79 -7.25 13.90
N TYR A 159 -7.60 -6.19 13.81
CA TYR A 159 -7.23 -4.87 14.34
C TYR A 159 -6.79 -4.97 15.80
N GLU A 160 -7.58 -5.63 16.65
CA GLU A 160 -7.31 -5.79 18.08
C GLU A 160 -6.00 -6.54 18.35
N GLN A 161 -5.56 -7.42 17.46
CA GLN A 161 -4.31 -8.15 17.65
C GLN A 161 -3.09 -7.24 17.43
N VAL A 162 -3.17 -6.25 16.52
CA VAL A 162 -2.09 -5.27 16.34
C VAL A 162 -1.84 -4.47 17.63
N SER A 163 -2.90 -4.17 18.39
CA SER A 163 -2.80 -3.50 19.70
C SER A 163 -1.96 -4.27 20.73
N THR A 164 -1.79 -5.58 20.55
CA THR A 164 -1.01 -6.45 21.45
C THR A 164 0.48 -6.53 21.10
N TRP A 165 0.87 -6.01 19.93
CA TRP A 165 2.26 -6.02 19.48
C TRP A 165 3.14 -5.06 20.28
N ARG A 166 4.46 -5.18 20.13
CA ARG A 166 5.41 -4.34 20.86
C ARG A 166 5.29 -2.88 20.40
N HIS A 167 4.94 -1.98 21.30
CA HIS A 167 4.76 -0.57 20.98
C HIS A 167 6.03 0.25 21.27
N PHE A 168 6.74 0.66 20.23
CA PHE A 168 7.94 1.50 20.32
C PHE A 168 8.27 2.19 18.99
N SER A 169 9.16 3.17 19.01
CA SER A 169 9.68 3.83 17.80
C SER A 169 10.88 3.07 17.24
N LEU A 170 10.82 2.70 15.96
CA LEU A 170 11.92 1.99 15.27
C LEU A 170 13.19 2.84 15.06
N ARG A 171 13.07 4.16 15.16
CA ARG A 171 14.17 5.14 15.05
C ARG A 171 14.09 6.11 16.21
N GLN A 172 15.25 6.60 16.66
CA GLN A 172 15.30 7.66 17.66
C GLN A 172 14.61 8.91 17.11
N GLY A 173 13.63 9.46 17.84
CA GLY A 173 12.79 10.58 17.39
C GLY A 173 11.72 10.25 16.35
N GLY A 174 11.61 8.99 15.91
CA GLY A 174 10.59 8.57 14.96
C GLY A 174 9.20 8.44 15.58
N SER A 175 8.16 8.53 14.74
CA SER A 175 6.78 8.25 15.15
C SER A 175 6.64 6.82 15.72
N PRO A 176 5.92 6.65 16.85
CA PRO A 176 5.72 5.34 17.44
C PRO A 176 4.91 4.39 16.54
N SER A 177 5.10 3.09 16.76
CA SER A 177 4.51 2.03 15.95
C SER A 177 4.27 0.76 16.79
N TYR A 178 3.29 -0.03 16.38
CA TYR A 178 3.10 -1.40 16.82
C TYR A 178 3.95 -2.32 15.96
N ASN A 179 4.82 -3.10 16.59
CA ASN A 179 5.88 -3.86 15.92
C ASN A 179 5.82 -5.33 16.28
N LEU A 180 5.85 -6.16 15.24
CA LEU A 180 6.04 -7.60 15.37
C LEU A 180 7.33 -8.00 14.67
N ILE A 181 8.12 -8.89 15.27
CA ILE A 181 9.34 -9.39 14.62
C ILE A 181 8.91 -10.09 13.33
N PHE A 182 9.59 -9.84 12.21
CA PHE A 182 9.14 -10.34 10.90
C PHE A 182 9.09 -11.87 10.84
N THR A 183 9.97 -12.58 11.54
CA THR A 183 9.90 -14.04 11.68
C THR A 183 8.66 -14.50 12.46
N GLU A 184 8.24 -13.75 13.48
CA GLU A 184 6.99 -14.03 14.20
C GLU A 184 5.78 -13.71 13.32
N PHE A 185 5.81 -12.59 12.57
CA PHE A 185 4.79 -12.21 11.62
C PHE A 185 4.56 -13.30 10.56
N THR A 186 5.65 -13.82 9.98
CA THR A 186 5.55 -14.88 8.97
C THR A 186 4.93 -16.15 9.53
N HIS A 187 5.31 -16.55 10.74
CA HIS A 187 4.72 -17.72 11.40
C HIS A 187 3.23 -17.55 11.74
N LEU A 188 2.83 -16.36 12.20
CA LEU A 188 1.45 -16.12 12.64
C LEU A 188 0.48 -15.86 11.50
N TYR A 189 0.93 -15.20 10.43
CA TYR A 189 0.03 -14.64 9.43
C TYR A 189 0.29 -15.13 8.01
N MET A 190 1.39 -15.82 7.71
CA MET A 190 1.61 -16.32 6.34
C MET A 190 1.12 -17.76 6.26
N ARG A 191 0.20 -18.02 5.34
CA ARG A 191 -0.36 -19.38 5.15
C ARG A 191 0.67 -20.32 4.53
N ASP A 192 1.36 -19.83 3.50
CA ASP A 192 2.33 -20.59 2.74
C ASP A 192 3.75 -20.12 3.04
N ALA A 193 4.68 -21.07 3.10
CA ALA A 193 6.10 -20.76 3.18
C ALA A 193 6.57 -20.07 1.89
N PHE A 194 7.40 -19.04 2.03
CA PHE A 194 8.01 -18.33 0.91
C PHE A 194 9.46 -17.99 1.23
N ASP A 195 10.26 -17.83 0.18
CA ASP A 195 11.68 -17.49 0.30
C ASP A 195 11.87 -15.98 0.07
N LEU A 196 12.26 -15.27 1.14
CA LEU A 196 12.54 -13.83 1.10
C LEU A 196 13.76 -13.50 0.22
N GLY A 197 14.75 -14.38 0.13
CA GLY A 197 15.87 -14.29 -0.80
C GLY A 197 15.41 -14.39 -2.25
N ALA A 198 14.55 -15.36 -2.55
CA ALA A 198 13.99 -15.53 -3.90
C ALA A 198 13.13 -14.34 -4.33
N LEU A 199 12.32 -13.77 -3.43
CA LEU A 199 11.57 -12.54 -3.72
C LEU A 199 12.52 -11.40 -4.10
N ARG A 200 13.59 -11.17 -3.30
CA ARG A 200 14.57 -10.11 -3.54
C ARG A 200 15.42 -10.30 -4.79
N ALA A 201 15.70 -11.55 -5.16
CA ALA A 201 16.46 -11.86 -6.36
C ALA A 201 15.64 -11.66 -7.65
N ASN A 202 14.32 -11.50 -7.53
CA ASN A 202 13.39 -11.47 -8.65
C ASN A 202 12.69 -10.12 -8.77
N CYS A 203 13.46 -9.08 -9.11
CA CYS A 203 12.97 -7.72 -9.29
C CYS A 203 13.13 -7.23 -10.74
N TYR A 204 12.36 -6.22 -11.12
CA TYR A 204 12.68 -5.35 -12.24
C TYR A 204 13.82 -4.41 -11.83
N SER A 205 14.63 -4.00 -12.79
CA SER A 205 15.54 -2.87 -12.65
C SER A 205 14.75 -1.56 -12.57
N PRO A 206 15.31 -0.51 -11.93
CA PRO A 206 14.71 0.83 -11.97
C PRO A 206 14.46 1.32 -13.40
N ALA A 207 15.37 1.02 -14.33
CA ALA A 207 15.26 1.39 -15.74
C ALA A 207 14.06 0.71 -16.45
N GLU A 208 13.76 -0.56 -16.15
CA GLU A 208 12.56 -1.23 -16.68
C GLU A 208 11.27 -0.56 -16.19
N VAL A 209 11.23 -0.12 -14.93
CA VAL A 209 10.05 0.56 -14.37
C VAL A 209 9.92 1.97 -14.94
N GLU A 210 11.04 2.68 -15.13
CA GLU A 210 11.07 4.00 -15.78
C GLU A 210 10.65 3.93 -17.25
N ALA A 211 11.12 2.92 -17.98
CA ALA A 211 10.65 2.66 -19.35
C ALA A 211 9.13 2.44 -19.39
N ALA A 212 8.58 1.66 -18.46
CA ALA A 212 7.13 1.43 -18.36
C ALA A 212 6.33 2.68 -17.94
N MET A 213 6.95 3.65 -17.25
CA MET A 213 6.34 4.95 -16.96
C MET A 213 6.33 5.87 -18.19
N ALA A 214 7.35 5.77 -19.04
CA ALA A 214 7.51 6.59 -20.24
C ALA A 214 6.72 6.06 -21.46
N GLU A 215 6.11 4.86 -21.36
CA GLU A 215 5.20 4.35 -22.39
C GLU A 215 4.01 5.31 -22.59
N ASP A 216 3.66 5.55 -23.85
CA ASP A 216 2.48 6.31 -24.26
C ASP A 216 1.40 5.39 -24.83
N GLY A 217 0.15 5.87 -24.80
CA GLY A 217 -1.01 5.17 -25.35
C GLY A 217 -2.02 4.72 -24.27
N PRO A 218 -3.16 4.14 -24.69
CA PRO A 218 -4.27 3.82 -23.80
C PRO A 218 -3.93 2.77 -22.75
N ASP A 219 -2.96 1.89 -23.02
CA ASP A 219 -2.53 0.82 -22.11
C ASP A 219 -1.31 1.20 -21.25
N SER A 220 -0.83 2.44 -21.35
CA SER A 220 0.30 2.94 -20.56
C SER A 220 -0.01 2.98 -19.07
N ALA A 221 1.03 2.91 -18.22
CA ALA A 221 0.87 3.07 -16.78
C ALA A 221 0.16 4.39 -16.42
N ARG A 222 0.49 5.47 -17.14
CA ARG A 222 -0.12 6.79 -16.95
C ARG A 222 -1.59 6.80 -17.32
N ALA A 223 -1.96 6.32 -18.51
CA ALA A 223 -3.35 6.32 -18.97
C ALA A 223 -4.25 5.49 -18.03
N LEU A 224 -3.80 4.29 -17.65
CA LEU A 224 -4.52 3.43 -16.71
C LEU A 224 -4.66 4.07 -15.33
N LEU A 225 -3.62 4.74 -14.84
CA LEU A 225 -3.69 5.43 -13.55
C LEU A 225 -4.69 6.59 -13.58
N VAL A 226 -4.71 7.38 -14.66
CA VAL A 226 -5.68 8.47 -14.85
C VAL A 226 -7.10 7.94 -15.00
N GLU A 227 -7.30 6.82 -15.70
CA GLU A 227 -8.61 6.16 -15.78
C GLU A 227 -9.11 5.73 -14.40
N LEU A 228 -8.22 5.17 -13.57
CA LEU A 228 -8.56 4.75 -12.21
C LEU A 228 -8.77 5.93 -11.25
N LEU A 229 -7.95 6.98 -11.36
CA LEU A 229 -7.88 8.13 -10.46
C LEU A 229 -7.76 9.44 -11.26
N PRO A 230 -8.84 9.94 -11.88
CA PRO A 230 -8.75 11.11 -12.78
C PRO A 230 -8.18 12.36 -12.12
N ASN A 231 -8.40 12.52 -10.81
CA ASN A 231 -7.92 13.66 -10.03
C ASN A 231 -6.39 13.70 -9.86
N VAL A 232 -5.66 12.62 -10.19
CA VAL A 232 -4.20 12.59 -10.12
C VAL A 232 -3.53 13.23 -11.33
N GLU A 233 -4.23 13.33 -12.47
CA GLU A 233 -3.65 13.78 -13.75
C GLU A 233 -2.87 15.10 -13.66
N PRO A 234 -3.36 16.16 -12.97
CA PRO A 234 -2.63 17.43 -12.86
C PRO A 234 -1.27 17.30 -12.15
N PHE A 235 -1.10 16.24 -11.35
CA PHE A 235 0.10 15.99 -10.55
C PHE A 235 1.10 15.06 -11.26
N LEU A 236 0.74 14.50 -12.42
CA LEU A 236 1.63 13.65 -13.22
C LEU A 236 2.48 14.44 -14.23
N LEU A 237 2.18 15.73 -14.44
CA LEU A 237 2.75 16.57 -15.50
C LEU A 237 4.26 16.86 -15.37
N GLY A 238 4.88 16.52 -14.23
CA GLY A 238 6.32 16.68 -14.01
C GLY A 238 7.16 15.42 -14.25
N HIS A 239 6.58 14.34 -14.79
CA HIS A 239 7.28 13.05 -14.98
C HIS A 239 7.51 12.67 -16.46
N THR A 240 7.16 13.57 -17.38
CA THR A 240 7.62 13.54 -18.76
C THR A 240 8.88 14.40 -18.88
N MET A 241 10.05 13.80 -18.66
CA MET A 241 11.34 14.29 -19.18
C MET A 241 12.20 13.11 -19.56
#